data_AF-A0A9W9RV21-F1
#
_entry.id   AF-A0A9W9RV21-F1
#
_cell.length_a   1.000
_cell.length_b   1.000
_cell.length_c   1.000
_cell.angle_alpha   90.00
_cell.angle_beta   90.00
_cell.angle_gamma   90.00
#
_symmetry.space_group_name_H-M   'P 1'
#
loop_
_entity.id
_entity.type
_entity.pdbx_description
1 polymer ?
#
loop_
_entity_poly.entity_id
_entity_poly.type
_entity_poly.pdbx_seq_one_letter_code
_entity_poly.pdbx_strand_id
1 'polypeptide(L)'
;MRAAGPSTSSRIPIPTPSLTATWQNARISGTCTPPNLDRSAGLTDLLSLDVIELSSGFLSIPEDDWLRLVDKVHSYKLEAKPELGIQFGAGGDTPAGGLEALGTSDPGKLVNLGKKFLDAGVKRLMIESEGITENVTSWRTDVVSKIMKELPSEQVMFEAADPKVFNWYIREFGVDINLFVDHSQIVQLECLRAGIWGTADTWGKIVSFR
;
A
#
# COMPACT_ATOMS: atom_id res chain seq x y z
N MET A 1 27.66 -5.97 37.00
CA MET A 1 26.54 -5.01 36.78
C MET A 1 26.94 -4.12 35.61
N ARG A 2 26.55 -4.47 34.37
CA ARG A 2 26.88 -3.65 33.18
C ARG A 2 25.70 -2.72 32.92
N ALA A 3 25.99 -1.42 32.80
CA ALA A 3 25.02 -0.39 32.51
C ALA A 3 24.39 -0.62 31.12
N ALA A 4 23.06 -0.54 31.05
CA ALA A 4 22.32 -0.53 29.80
C ALA A 4 22.66 0.77 29.03
N GLY A 5 23.04 0.63 27.76
CA GLY A 5 23.19 1.76 26.85
C GLY A 5 21.84 2.42 26.54
N PRO A 6 21.84 3.65 26.00
CA PRO A 6 20.61 4.38 25.71
C PRO A 6 19.78 3.62 24.68
N SER A 7 18.50 3.39 25.01
CA SER A 7 17.55 2.79 24.08
C SER A 7 17.41 3.67 22.85
N THR A 8 17.54 3.07 21.67
CA THR A 8 17.19 3.70 20.41
C THR A 8 15.72 4.08 20.48
N SER A 9 15.46 5.38 20.61
CA SER A 9 14.13 5.96 20.49
C SER A 9 13.46 5.42 19.22
N SER A 10 12.35 4.70 19.39
CA SER A 10 11.44 4.33 18.32
C SER A 10 10.87 5.62 17.73
N ARG A 11 11.55 6.17 16.73
CA ARG A 11 11.01 7.26 15.93
C ARG A 11 9.79 6.71 15.18
N ILE A 12 8.63 7.30 15.42
CA ILE A 12 7.46 7.15 14.55
C ILE A 12 7.96 7.54 13.14
N PRO A 13 7.91 6.64 12.14
CA PRO A 13 8.27 7.00 10.78
C PRO A 13 7.37 8.16 10.35
N ILE A 14 7.96 9.31 10.00
CA ILE A 14 7.18 10.41 9.42
C ILE A 14 6.76 9.94 8.03
N PRO A 15 5.46 9.88 7.71
CA PRO A 15 5.01 9.48 6.39
C PRO A 15 5.56 10.45 5.35
N THR A 16 6.12 9.92 4.26
CA THR A 16 6.55 10.74 3.13
C THR A 16 5.32 11.40 2.50
N PRO A 17 5.29 12.73 2.34
CA PRO A 17 4.18 13.41 1.70
C PRO A 17 3.95 12.86 0.28
N SER A 18 2.70 12.52 -0.06
CA SER A 18 2.34 11.92 -1.35
C SER A 18 1.05 12.49 -1.94
N LEU A 19 0.93 12.47 -3.28
CA LEU A 19 -0.34 12.67 -3.98
C LEU A 19 -1.09 11.34 -4.08
N THR A 20 -2.39 11.36 -3.79
CA THR A 20 -3.25 10.16 -3.72
C THR A 20 -3.91 9.78 -5.06
N ALA A 21 -4.27 8.50 -5.17
CA ALA A 21 -4.90 7.81 -6.30
C ALA A 21 -6.03 8.58 -6.99
N THR A 22 -6.97 9.15 -6.24
CA THR A 22 -8.19 9.77 -6.78
C THR A 22 -7.86 10.99 -7.66
N TRP A 23 -6.83 11.76 -7.26
CA TRP A 23 -6.37 12.93 -8.01
C TRP A 23 -5.70 12.56 -9.33
N GLN A 24 -4.97 11.46 -9.35
CA GLN A 24 -4.32 10.94 -10.56
C GLN A 24 -5.35 10.38 -11.55
N ASN A 25 -6.28 9.54 -11.09
CA ASN A 25 -7.30 8.92 -11.93
C ASN A 25 -8.18 9.94 -12.65
N ALA A 26 -8.59 11.02 -11.97
CA ALA A 26 -9.32 12.13 -12.59
C ALA A 26 -8.54 12.82 -13.72
N ARG A 27 -7.20 12.81 -13.65
CA ARG A 27 -6.36 13.41 -14.69
C ARG A 27 -6.08 12.48 -15.85
N ILE A 28 -5.80 11.20 -15.59
CA ILE A 28 -5.49 10.23 -16.65
C ILE A 28 -6.74 9.93 -17.50
N SER A 29 -7.93 9.87 -16.88
CA SER A 29 -9.22 9.58 -17.55
C SER A 29 -9.75 10.71 -18.46
N GLY A 30 -9.13 11.90 -18.48
CA GLY A 30 -9.51 12.99 -19.38
C GLY A 30 -10.70 13.85 -18.96
N THR A 31 -11.19 13.75 -17.72
CA THR A 31 -12.27 14.62 -17.22
C THR A 31 -11.79 16.04 -16.88
N CYS A 32 -10.47 16.24 -16.74
CA CYS A 32 -9.83 17.56 -16.75
C CYS A 32 -8.96 17.70 -18.00
N THR A 33 -9.35 18.57 -18.93
CA THR A 33 -8.51 18.88 -20.10
C THR A 33 -7.46 19.95 -19.74
N PRO A 34 -6.17 19.72 -20.03
CA PRO A 34 -5.56 18.47 -20.49
C PRO A 34 -5.25 17.48 -19.34
N PRO A 35 -5.32 16.15 -19.60
CA PRO A 35 -4.59 15.13 -18.85
C PRO A 35 -3.14 15.55 -18.87
N ASN A 36 -2.53 15.90 -17.74
CA ASN A 36 -1.14 16.29 -17.81
C ASN A 36 -0.37 15.95 -16.55
N LEU A 37 0.43 14.87 -16.60
CA LEU A 37 1.34 14.52 -15.52
C LEU A 37 2.32 15.66 -15.22
N ASP A 38 2.63 16.54 -16.19
CA ASP A 38 3.48 17.73 -15.98
C ASP A 38 2.92 18.66 -14.90
N ARG A 39 1.59 18.88 -14.84
CA ARG A 39 1.05 19.72 -13.74
C ARG A 39 0.86 18.95 -12.44
N SER A 40 0.91 17.61 -12.46
CA SER A 40 0.95 16.81 -11.22
C SER A 40 2.35 16.92 -10.62
N ALA A 41 3.40 16.82 -11.45
CA ALA A 41 4.77 17.13 -11.06
C ALA A 41 4.93 18.59 -10.62
N GLY A 42 4.31 19.54 -11.33
CA GLY A 42 4.29 20.94 -10.88
C GLY A 42 3.59 21.14 -9.53
N LEU A 43 2.61 20.30 -9.20
CA LEU A 43 1.94 20.32 -7.90
C LEU A 43 2.80 19.68 -6.81
N THR A 44 3.51 18.58 -7.10
CA THR A 44 4.47 18.00 -6.15
C THR A 44 5.59 18.97 -5.85
N ASP A 45 6.11 19.69 -6.84
CA ASP A 45 7.14 20.73 -6.62
C ASP A 45 6.60 21.87 -5.75
N LEU A 46 5.37 22.33 -6.01
CA LEU A 46 4.72 23.39 -5.23
C LEU A 46 4.46 22.97 -3.77
N LEU A 47 4.06 21.72 -3.56
CA LEU A 47 3.71 21.16 -2.26
C LEU A 47 4.87 20.42 -1.58
N SER A 48 6.05 20.40 -2.20
CA SER A 48 7.24 19.67 -1.73
C SER A 48 6.95 18.19 -1.43
N LEU A 49 6.27 17.51 -2.35
CA LEU A 49 5.95 16.07 -2.27
C LEU A 49 6.99 15.28 -3.06
N ASP A 50 7.48 14.17 -2.49
CA ASP A 50 8.53 13.35 -3.13
C ASP A 50 7.97 12.11 -3.83
N VAL A 51 6.72 11.73 -3.53
CA VAL A 51 6.10 10.48 -3.96
C VAL A 51 4.81 10.74 -4.74
N ILE A 52 4.67 10.08 -5.89
CA ILE A 52 3.41 9.98 -6.63
C ILE A 52 2.88 8.56 -6.52
N GLU A 53 1.68 8.43 -5.96
CA GLU A 53 0.92 7.19 -6.04
C GLU A 53 0.42 6.95 -7.46
N LEU A 54 0.55 5.71 -7.95
CA LEU A 54 0.04 5.29 -9.25
C LEU A 54 -1.05 4.24 -9.06
N SER A 55 -2.31 4.67 -9.01
CA SER A 55 -3.48 3.79 -8.88
C SER A 55 -4.13 3.47 -10.22
N SER A 56 -4.64 2.25 -10.35
CA SER A 56 -5.46 1.81 -11.49
C SER A 56 -6.90 1.47 -11.09
N GLY A 57 -7.35 1.85 -9.89
CA GLY A 57 -8.63 1.33 -9.37
C GLY A 57 -9.86 1.66 -10.21
N PHE A 58 -9.80 2.73 -11.00
CA PHE A 58 -10.86 3.13 -11.94
C PHE A 58 -10.48 2.95 -13.42
N LEU A 59 -9.25 2.52 -13.73
CA LEU A 59 -8.71 2.50 -15.08
C LEU A 59 -8.07 1.15 -15.41
N SER A 60 -8.45 0.58 -16.56
CA SER A 60 -7.70 -0.54 -17.14
C SER A 60 -6.44 0.01 -17.81
N ILE A 61 -5.29 -0.14 -17.14
CA ILE A 61 -3.98 0.27 -17.68
C ILE A 61 -3.23 -1.00 -18.10
N PRO A 62 -2.89 -1.17 -19.40
CA PRO A 62 -2.01 -2.25 -19.82
C PRO A 62 -0.67 -2.22 -19.07
N GLU A 63 -0.11 -3.38 -18.75
CA GLU A 63 1.11 -3.47 -17.93
C GLU A 63 2.27 -2.62 -18.48
N ASP A 64 2.49 -2.67 -19.81
CA ASP A 64 3.54 -1.89 -20.48
C ASP A 64 3.28 -0.38 -20.36
N ASP A 65 2.02 0.06 -20.37
CA ASP A 65 1.66 1.47 -20.22
C ASP A 65 1.89 1.95 -18.80
N TRP A 66 1.62 1.09 -17.82
CA TRP A 66 1.85 1.40 -16.42
C TRP A 66 3.35 1.52 -16.10
N LEU A 67 4.18 0.65 -16.68
CA LEU A 67 5.64 0.79 -16.60
C LEU A 67 6.12 2.10 -17.24
N ARG A 68 5.55 2.51 -18.38
CA ARG A 68 5.84 3.83 -18.98
C ARG A 68 5.43 4.99 -18.07
N LEU A 69 4.36 4.85 -17.28
CA LEU A 69 3.99 5.85 -16.27
C LEU A 69 5.01 5.93 -15.14
N VAL A 70 5.53 4.79 -14.67
CA VAL A 70 6.62 4.73 -13.68
C VAL A 70 7.86 5.45 -14.20
N ASP A 71 8.31 5.13 -15.42
CA ASP A 71 9.44 5.80 -16.06
C ASP A 71 9.23 7.31 -16.16
N LYS A 72 8.00 7.71 -16.50
CA LYS A 72 7.63 9.11 -16.61
C LYS A 72 7.69 9.82 -15.24
N VAL A 73 7.18 9.21 -14.17
CA VAL A 73 7.31 9.75 -12.80
C VAL A 73 8.79 9.89 -12.41
N HIS A 74 9.58 8.85 -12.61
CA HIS A 74 11.02 8.86 -12.32
C HIS A 74 11.78 9.93 -13.13
N SER A 75 11.33 10.27 -14.34
CA SER A 75 11.92 11.34 -15.16
C SER A 75 11.82 12.73 -14.50
N TYR A 76 10.86 12.94 -13.60
CA TYR A 76 10.75 14.14 -12.77
C TYR A 76 11.53 14.06 -11.46
N LYS A 77 12.33 12.99 -11.24
CA LYS A 77 13.06 12.71 -9.99
C LYS A 77 12.15 12.49 -8.77
N LEU A 78 10.92 12.08 -9.02
CA LEU A 78 9.94 11.69 -8.00
C LEU A 78 9.92 10.16 -7.86
N GLU A 79 9.44 9.67 -6.73
CA GLU A 79 9.26 8.24 -6.48
C GLU A 79 7.86 7.80 -6.89
N ALA A 80 7.77 6.74 -7.71
CA ALA A 80 6.49 6.11 -8.01
C ALA A 80 6.14 5.09 -6.90
N LYS A 81 4.89 5.14 -6.43
CA LYS A 81 4.30 4.14 -5.53
C LYS A 81 3.06 3.53 -6.20
N PRO A 82 3.21 2.51 -7.06
CA PRO A 82 2.08 1.86 -7.69
C PRO A 82 1.23 1.10 -6.67
N GLU A 83 -0.08 1.19 -6.84
CA GLU A 83 -1.10 0.48 -6.06
C GLU A 83 -1.64 -0.68 -6.89
N LEU A 84 -1.45 -1.91 -6.42
CA LEU A 84 -1.86 -3.13 -7.09
C LEU A 84 -3.09 -3.72 -6.40
N GLY A 85 -4.20 -3.75 -7.14
CA GLY A 85 -5.41 -4.48 -6.75
C GLY A 85 -5.43 -5.91 -7.30
N ILE A 86 -6.08 -6.82 -6.56
CA ILE A 86 -6.30 -8.18 -7.05
C ILE A 86 -7.42 -8.23 -8.09
N GLN A 87 -8.45 -7.38 -7.97
CA GLN A 87 -9.61 -7.37 -8.85
C GLN A 87 -9.67 -6.09 -9.69
N PHE A 88 -10.30 -6.19 -10.86
CA PHE A 88 -10.64 -5.02 -11.66
C PHE A 88 -11.70 -4.20 -10.91
N GLY A 89 -11.48 -2.89 -10.78
CA GLY A 89 -12.35 -2.01 -9.99
C GLY A 89 -11.99 -1.91 -8.51
N ALA A 90 -10.97 -2.63 -8.04
CA ALA A 90 -10.44 -2.50 -6.69
C ALA A 90 -9.75 -1.13 -6.50
N GLY A 91 -10.11 -0.38 -5.45
CA GLY A 91 -9.78 1.04 -5.25
C GLY A 91 -10.90 1.98 -5.72
N GLY A 92 -12.05 1.41 -6.08
CA GLY A 92 -13.19 2.07 -6.71
C GLY A 92 -14.43 2.26 -5.84
N ASP A 93 -14.39 1.78 -4.59
CA ASP A 93 -15.57 1.56 -3.73
C ASP A 93 -16.58 0.61 -4.42
N THR A 94 -16.09 -0.45 -5.07
CA THR A 94 -16.96 -1.40 -5.78
C THR A 94 -17.61 -2.34 -4.76
N PRO A 95 -18.95 -2.47 -4.73
CA PRO A 95 -19.60 -3.37 -3.78
C PRO A 95 -19.15 -4.82 -3.95
N ALA A 96 -19.08 -5.57 -2.84
CA ALA A 96 -18.64 -6.98 -2.83
C ALA A 96 -19.30 -7.85 -3.91
N GLY A 97 -20.62 -7.70 -4.13
CA GLY A 97 -21.34 -8.45 -5.15
C GLY A 97 -20.93 -8.11 -6.60
N GLY A 98 -20.44 -6.90 -6.85
CA GLY A 98 -19.89 -6.48 -8.15
C GLY A 98 -18.51 -7.09 -8.41
N LEU A 99 -17.67 -7.14 -7.37
CA LEU A 99 -16.35 -7.79 -7.43
C LEU A 99 -16.44 -9.31 -7.57
N GLU A 100 -17.36 -9.96 -6.84
CA GLU A 100 -17.60 -11.39 -6.96
C GLU A 100 -18.05 -11.79 -8.38
N ALA A 101 -18.87 -10.96 -9.03
CA ALA A 101 -19.31 -11.17 -10.41
C ALA A 101 -18.18 -11.04 -11.45
N LEU A 102 -17.14 -10.26 -11.16
CA LEU A 102 -15.93 -10.13 -11.99
C LEU A 102 -14.97 -11.32 -11.85
N GLY A 103 -15.20 -12.18 -10.85
CA GLY A 103 -14.45 -13.41 -10.61
C GLY A 103 -13.24 -13.24 -9.68
N THR A 104 -12.62 -14.37 -9.33
CA THR A 104 -11.41 -14.42 -8.51
C THR A 104 -10.17 -14.34 -9.41
N SER A 105 -9.50 -13.19 -9.40
CA SER A 105 -8.22 -13.04 -10.09
C SER A 105 -7.11 -13.87 -9.43
N ASP A 106 -6.22 -14.42 -10.25
CA ASP A 106 -5.03 -15.16 -9.81
C ASP A 106 -4.01 -14.21 -9.15
N PRO A 107 -3.61 -14.43 -7.88
CA PRO A 107 -2.57 -13.64 -7.22
C PRO A 107 -1.22 -13.69 -7.95
N GLY A 108 -0.98 -14.69 -8.81
CA GLY A 108 0.21 -14.78 -9.65
C GLY A 108 0.38 -13.59 -10.59
N LYS A 109 -0.72 -13.05 -11.14
CA LYS A 109 -0.66 -11.84 -11.98
C LYS A 109 -0.17 -10.63 -11.19
N LEU A 110 -0.74 -10.41 -10.02
CA LEU A 110 -0.35 -9.33 -9.11
C LEU A 110 1.13 -9.44 -8.73
N VAL A 111 1.59 -10.64 -8.33
CA VAL A 111 3.00 -10.87 -7.98
C VAL A 111 3.94 -10.62 -9.16
N ASN A 112 3.59 -11.10 -10.36
CA ASN A 112 4.41 -10.91 -11.55
C ASN A 112 4.52 -9.42 -11.92
N LEU A 113 3.42 -8.67 -11.82
CA LEU A 113 3.42 -7.23 -12.05
C LEU A 113 4.23 -6.49 -10.97
N GLY A 114 4.10 -6.91 -9.70
CA GLY A 114 4.93 -6.40 -8.61
C GLY A 114 6.42 -6.56 -8.88
N LYS A 115 6.86 -7.75 -9.33
CA LYS A 115 8.27 -7.99 -9.72
C LYS A 115 8.72 -7.03 -10.83
N LYS A 116 7.91 -6.83 -11.87
CA LYS A 116 8.22 -5.88 -12.95
C LYS A 116 8.38 -4.45 -12.45
N PHE A 117 7.55 -4.00 -11.51
CA PHE A 117 7.69 -2.66 -10.93
C PHE A 117 8.97 -2.53 -10.11
N LEU A 118 9.31 -3.53 -9.30
CA LEU A 118 10.57 -3.53 -8.55
C LEU A 118 11.78 -3.51 -9.48
N ASP A 119 11.74 -4.28 -10.57
CA ASP A 119 12.76 -4.28 -11.61
C ASP A 119 12.89 -2.91 -12.31
N ALA A 120 11.79 -2.15 -12.40
CA ALA A 120 11.76 -0.77 -12.90
C ALA A 120 12.23 0.29 -11.86
N GLY A 121 12.72 -0.15 -10.70
CA GLY A 121 13.29 0.73 -9.67
C GLY A 121 12.26 1.34 -8.71
N VAL A 122 11.03 0.84 -8.70
CA VAL A 122 10.02 1.22 -7.70
C VAL A 122 10.49 0.80 -6.31
N LYS A 123 10.49 1.73 -5.36
CA LYS A 123 10.96 1.46 -3.99
C LYS A 123 9.91 0.78 -3.12
N ARG A 124 8.63 1.04 -3.39
CA ARG A 124 7.53 0.49 -2.60
C ARG A 124 6.29 0.24 -3.45
N LEU A 125 5.77 -0.98 -3.32
CA LEU A 125 4.49 -1.41 -3.86
C LEU A 125 3.42 -1.23 -2.79
N MET A 126 2.25 -0.71 -3.16
CA MET A 126 1.07 -0.72 -2.31
C MET A 126 0.12 -1.83 -2.78
N ILE A 127 -0.40 -2.62 -1.85
CA ILE A 127 -1.40 -3.66 -2.12
C ILE A 127 -2.72 -3.17 -1.55
N GLU A 128 -3.69 -2.98 -2.43
CA GLU A 128 -5.05 -2.56 -2.14
C GLU A 128 -5.79 -3.60 -1.28
N SER A 129 -6.63 -3.15 -0.35
CA SER A 129 -7.41 -4.03 0.53
C SER A 129 -8.67 -4.58 -0.13
N GLU A 130 -9.23 -3.86 -1.11
CA GLU A 130 -10.41 -4.27 -1.87
C GLU A 130 -10.18 -5.60 -2.63
N GLY A 131 -11.05 -6.58 -2.36
CA GLY A 131 -10.92 -7.95 -2.89
C GLY A 131 -10.00 -8.87 -2.09
N ILE A 132 -9.35 -8.38 -1.02
CA ILE A 132 -8.51 -9.18 -0.11
C ILE A 132 -9.07 -9.19 1.31
N THR A 133 -9.15 -8.03 1.96
CA THR A 133 -9.67 -7.84 3.32
C THR A 133 -10.91 -6.96 3.36
N GLU A 134 -11.19 -6.25 2.27
CA GLU A 134 -12.36 -5.41 2.07
C GLU A 134 -13.21 -5.94 0.90
N ASN A 135 -14.52 -5.65 0.93
CA ASN A 135 -15.48 -6.07 -0.10
C ASN A 135 -15.48 -7.58 -0.40
N VAL A 136 -15.15 -8.40 0.60
CA VAL A 136 -15.15 -9.87 0.52
C VAL A 136 -15.97 -10.49 1.64
N THR A 137 -16.60 -11.63 1.37
CA THR A 137 -17.32 -12.44 2.37
C THR A 137 -16.37 -13.16 3.34
N SER A 138 -15.16 -13.48 2.87
CA SER A 138 -14.09 -14.07 3.68
C SER A 138 -12.73 -13.53 3.24
N TRP A 139 -11.85 -13.25 4.20
CA TRP A 139 -10.53 -12.70 3.91
C TRP A 139 -9.67 -13.67 3.08
N ARG A 140 -9.10 -13.16 2.00
CA ARG A 140 -8.22 -13.89 1.07
C ARG A 140 -6.78 -13.93 1.58
N THR A 141 -6.60 -14.54 2.74
CA THR A 141 -5.28 -14.69 3.39
C THR A 141 -4.27 -15.49 2.53
N ASP A 142 -4.77 -16.29 1.57
CA ASP A 142 -3.97 -16.96 0.55
C ASP A 142 -3.25 -15.98 -0.39
N VAL A 143 -3.90 -14.87 -0.75
CA VAL A 143 -3.32 -13.80 -1.59
C VAL A 143 -2.17 -13.14 -0.85
N VAL A 144 -2.41 -12.72 0.40
CA VAL A 144 -1.39 -12.09 1.26
C VAL A 144 -0.19 -13.02 1.46
N SER A 145 -0.44 -14.29 1.78
CA SER A 145 0.61 -15.28 2.00
C SER A 145 1.47 -15.50 0.75
N LYS A 146 0.86 -15.50 -0.44
CA LYS A 146 1.58 -15.63 -1.71
C LYS A 146 2.43 -14.40 -2.01
N ILE A 147 1.90 -13.20 -1.78
CA ILE A 147 2.64 -11.94 -1.92
C ILE A 147 3.86 -11.93 -0.99
N MET A 148 3.66 -12.21 0.30
CA MET A 148 4.73 -12.24 1.30
C MET A 148 5.81 -13.30 1.03
N LYS A 149 5.46 -14.37 0.30
CA LYS A 149 6.41 -15.42 -0.09
C LYS A 149 7.24 -15.05 -1.31
N GLU A 150 6.69 -14.27 -2.24
CA GLU A 150 7.29 -14.05 -3.56
C GLU A 150 7.82 -12.64 -3.81
N LEU A 151 7.42 -11.66 -3.00
CA LEU A 151 7.89 -10.28 -3.05
C LEU A 151 8.66 -9.92 -1.76
N PRO A 152 9.66 -9.01 -1.84
CA PRO A 152 10.40 -8.57 -0.67
C PRO A 152 9.50 -7.76 0.29
N SER A 153 9.32 -8.27 1.51
CA SER A 153 8.40 -7.69 2.50
C SER A 153 8.63 -6.22 2.83
N GLU A 154 9.88 -5.78 2.79
CA GLU A 154 10.33 -4.41 3.06
C GLU A 154 9.96 -3.43 1.93
N GLN A 155 9.66 -3.94 0.74
CA GLN A 155 9.23 -3.18 -0.43
C GLN A 155 7.72 -3.30 -0.69
N VAL A 156 6.99 -4.08 0.12
CA VAL A 156 5.53 -4.24 0.01
C VAL A 156 4.86 -3.54 1.18
N MET A 157 3.82 -2.76 0.90
CA MET A 157 2.94 -2.12 1.87
C MET A 157 1.51 -2.59 1.64
N PHE A 158 0.84 -3.07 2.68
CA PHE A 158 -0.56 -3.49 2.59
C PHE A 158 -1.47 -2.39 3.10
N GLU A 159 -2.55 -2.13 2.38
CA GLU A 159 -3.63 -1.32 2.90
C GLU A 159 -4.38 -2.04 4.01
N ALA A 160 -4.65 -1.28 5.07
CA ALA A 160 -5.29 -1.75 6.28
C ALA A 160 -6.24 -0.68 6.82
N ALA A 161 -7.33 -0.46 6.10
CA ALA A 161 -8.31 0.59 6.39
C ALA A 161 -9.07 0.42 7.73
N ASP A 162 -9.07 -0.77 8.34
CA ASP A 162 -9.78 -1.06 9.60
C ASP A 162 -8.82 -1.61 10.69
N PRO A 163 -9.05 -1.26 11.98
CA PRO A 163 -8.23 -1.78 13.08
C PRO A 163 -8.09 -3.29 13.20
N LYS A 164 -9.09 -4.06 12.79
CA LYS A 164 -9.01 -5.52 12.76
C LYS A 164 -8.01 -6.00 11.71
N VAL A 165 -7.88 -5.27 10.60
CA VAL A 165 -7.01 -5.63 9.48
C VAL A 165 -5.54 -5.41 9.86
N PHE A 166 -5.16 -4.22 10.32
CA PHE A 166 -3.76 -4.00 10.74
C PHE A 166 -3.36 -4.86 11.95
N ASN A 167 -4.31 -5.17 12.83
CA ASN A 167 -4.07 -6.05 13.97
C ASN A 167 -3.76 -7.49 13.52
N TRP A 168 -4.53 -8.00 12.55
CA TRP A 168 -4.24 -9.27 11.91
C TRP A 168 -2.85 -9.28 11.24
N TYR A 169 -2.53 -8.28 10.43
CA TYR A 169 -1.23 -8.19 9.77
C TYR A 169 -0.06 -8.21 10.76
N ILE A 170 -0.13 -7.44 11.85
CA ILE A 170 0.92 -7.43 12.87
C ILE A 170 1.02 -8.78 13.59
N ARG A 171 -0.11 -9.42 13.87
CA ARG A 171 -0.13 -10.73 14.54
C ARG A 171 0.51 -11.82 13.68
N GLU A 172 0.23 -11.83 12.37
CA GLU A 172 0.72 -12.88 11.47
C GLU A 172 2.16 -12.63 10.97
N PHE A 173 2.53 -11.37 10.70
CA PHE A 173 3.80 -11.03 10.03
C PHE A 173 4.76 -10.18 10.87
N GLY A 174 4.34 -9.77 12.07
CA GLY A 174 5.17 -9.03 13.01
C GLY A 174 5.04 -7.50 12.93
N VAL A 175 5.64 -6.84 13.91
CA VAL A 175 5.53 -5.37 14.14
C VAL A 175 6.29 -4.51 13.15
N ASP A 176 6.94 -5.09 12.14
CA ASP A 176 7.71 -4.37 11.12
C ASP A 176 7.04 -4.40 9.74
N ILE A 177 5.87 -5.05 9.63
CA ILE A 177 5.09 -5.04 8.38
C ILE A 177 4.70 -3.61 8.00
N ASN A 178 4.87 -3.25 6.72
CA ASN A 178 4.48 -1.94 6.21
C ASN A 178 2.97 -1.90 5.97
N LEU A 179 2.29 -0.92 6.57
CA LEU A 179 0.85 -0.77 6.46
C LEU A 179 0.50 0.64 6.00
N PHE A 180 -0.45 0.75 5.07
CA PHE A 180 -1.12 1.98 4.70
C PHE A 180 -2.40 2.08 5.53
N VAL A 181 -2.50 3.10 6.38
CA VAL A 181 -3.59 3.27 7.34
C VAL A 181 -4.07 4.72 7.34
N ASP A 182 -5.32 4.94 7.76
CA ASP A 182 -5.81 6.30 7.95
C ASP A 182 -5.06 6.99 9.10
N HIS A 183 -4.88 8.30 8.94
CA HIS A 183 -4.18 9.15 9.91
C HIS A 183 -4.80 9.10 11.32
N SER A 184 -6.12 8.91 11.44
CA SER A 184 -6.80 8.80 12.74
C SER A 184 -6.44 7.52 13.50
N GLN A 185 -5.90 6.50 12.82
CA GLN A 185 -5.58 5.20 13.40
C GLN A 185 -4.12 5.06 13.82
N ILE A 186 -3.26 6.04 13.52
CA ILE A 186 -1.80 5.99 13.78
C ILE A 186 -1.50 5.68 15.25
N VAL A 187 -2.17 6.36 16.20
CA VAL A 187 -1.92 6.14 17.64
C VAL A 187 -2.23 4.70 18.04
N GLN A 188 -3.31 4.13 17.53
CA GLN A 188 -3.69 2.76 17.83
C GLN A 188 -2.69 1.76 17.24
N LEU A 189 -2.25 1.98 15.99
CA LEU A 189 -1.26 1.15 15.32
C LEU A 189 0.09 1.16 16.07
N GLU A 190 0.58 2.34 16.45
CA GLU A 190 1.88 2.47 17.13
C GLU A 190 1.83 1.87 18.55
N CYS A 191 0.72 2.04 19.28
CA CYS A 191 0.55 1.39 20.57
C CYS A 191 0.52 -0.14 20.45
N LEU A 192 -0.05 -0.68 19.36
CA LEU A 192 -0.03 -2.10 19.06
C LEU A 192 1.39 -2.60 18.74
N ARG A 193 2.14 -1.89 17.89
CA ARG A 193 3.55 -2.22 17.57
C ARG A 193 4.47 -2.17 18.79
N ALA A 194 4.18 -1.27 19.74
CA ALA A 194 4.90 -1.15 21.01
C ALA A 194 4.45 -2.17 22.07
N GLY A 195 3.39 -2.96 21.80
CA GLY A 195 2.86 -3.93 22.75
C GLY A 195 2.17 -3.30 23.97
N ILE A 196 1.82 -2.02 23.91
CA ILE A 196 1.14 -1.26 24.98
C ILE A 196 -0.36 -1.06 24.72
N TRP A 197 -0.86 -1.66 23.63
CA TRP A 197 -2.26 -1.75 23.26
C TRP A 197 -2.48 -3.02 22.43
N GLY A 198 -3.70 -3.54 22.42
CA GLY A 198 -4.06 -4.74 21.67
C GLY A 198 -5.37 -5.33 22.13
N THR A 199 -5.91 -6.23 21.33
CA THR A 199 -7.03 -7.09 21.69
C THR A 199 -6.51 -8.32 22.47
N ALA A 200 -7.41 -9.19 22.94
CA ALA A 200 -7.03 -10.38 23.70
C ALA A 200 -6.03 -11.29 22.95
N ASP A 201 -6.02 -11.25 21.63
CA ASP A 201 -5.10 -12.00 20.77
C ASP A 201 -3.74 -11.32 20.53
N THR A 202 -3.58 -10.04 20.86
CA THR A 202 -2.33 -9.30 20.61
C THR A 202 -1.69 -8.64 21.83
N TRP A 203 -2.46 -8.26 22.84
CA TRP A 203 -1.92 -7.65 24.06
C TRP A 203 -0.91 -8.57 24.76
N GLY A 204 0.34 -8.11 24.89
CA GLY A 204 1.43 -8.85 25.53
C GLY A 204 1.87 -10.13 24.82
N LYS A 205 1.38 -10.38 23.59
CA LYS A 205 1.65 -11.61 22.83
C LYS A 205 2.54 -11.38 21.61
N ILE A 206 2.61 -10.14 21.13
CA ILE A 206 3.51 -9.76 20.05
C ILE A 206 4.83 -9.31 20.67
N VAL A 207 5.91 -9.99 20.32
CA VAL A 207 7.27 -9.68 20.77
C VAL A 207 8.17 -9.49 19.56
N SER A 208 9.05 -8.50 19.62
CA SER A 208 10.13 -8.32 18.65
C SER A 208 11.44 -8.13 19.40
N PHE A 209 12.53 -8.66 18.85
CA PHE A 209 13.87 -8.39 19.33
C PHE A 209 14.44 -7.27 18.47
N ARG A 210 14.56 -6.07 19.06
CA ARG A 210 15.15 -4.89 18.42
C ARG A 210 16.39 -4.47 19.20
#